data_AF-A0A3Q8RNA4-F1
#
_entry.id   AF-A0A3Q8RNA4-F1
#
_cell.length_a   1.000
_cell.length_b   1.000
_cell.length_c   1.000
_cell.angle_alpha   90.00
_cell.angle_beta   90.00
_cell.angle_gamma   90.00
#
_symmetry.space_group_name_H-M   'P 1'
#
loop_
_entity.id
_entity.type
_entity.pdbx_description
1 polymer ?
#
loop_
_entity_poly.entity_id
_entity_poly.type
_entity_poly.pdbx_seq_one_letter_code
_entity_poly.pdbx_strand_id
1 'polypeptide(L)'
;MTLFLILGKMFASMSIVKDISYLFYGTVFGLGFIYLLFPFKIKGSLHLLSMGVAVGYFLLFQQIQAVYVLPIIIAFIFLAGLLASSRLHLKAHKVREVYLGFFIGLFSPFIAYYVL
;
A
#
# COMPACT_ATOMS: atom_id res chain seq x y z
N MET A 1 -1.05 2.45 13.38
CA MET A 1 -1.98 1.34 13.05
C MET A 1 -3.38 1.62 13.59
N THR A 2 -3.54 2.03 14.87
CA THR A 2 -4.85 2.28 15.51
C THR A 2 -5.71 3.32 14.79
N LEU A 3 -5.12 4.45 14.36
CA LEU A 3 -5.84 5.48 13.59
C LEU A 3 -6.42 4.93 12.27
N PHE A 4 -5.62 4.17 11.51
CA PHE A 4 -6.05 3.61 10.23
C PHE A 4 -7.14 2.54 10.39
N LEU A 5 -7.15 1.79 11.50
CA LEU A 5 -8.23 0.86 11.81
C LEU A 5 -9.54 1.59 12.12
N ILE A 6 -9.47 2.70 12.86
CA ILE A 6 -10.66 3.53 13.16
C ILE A 6 -11.20 4.13 11.86
N LEU A 7 -10.34 4.73 11.03
CA LEU A 7 -10.74 5.26 9.73
C LEU A 7 -11.36 4.17 8.84
N GLY A 8 -10.69 3.02 8.71
CA GLY A 8 -11.22 1.89 7.93
C GLY A 8 -12.61 1.48 8.39
N LYS A 9 -12.84 1.38 9.70
CA LYS A 9 -14.15 1.01 10.26
C LYS A 9 -15.20 2.09 10.05
N MET A 10 -14.85 3.37 10.19
CA MET A 10 -15.75 4.49 9.91
C MET A 10 -16.19 4.51 8.45
N PHE A 11 -15.26 4.36 7.51
CA PHE A 11 -15.56 4.35 6.08
C PHE A 11 -16.29 3.09 5.63
N ALA A 12 -15.99 1.93 6.23
CA ALA A 12 -16.72 0.69 5.96
C ALA A 12 -18.19 0.78 6.41
N SER A 13 -18.49 1.56 7.44
CA SER A 13 -19.87 1.78 7.91
C SER A 13 -20.71 2.66 6.96
N MET A 14 -20.08 3.34 6.00
CA MET A 14 -20.75 4.24 5.06
C MET A 14 -20.74 3.63 3.66
N SER A 15 -21.90 3.19 3.17
CA SER A 15 -21.98 2.42 1.92
C SER A 15 -21.43 3.15 0.68
N ILE A 16 -21.43 4.48 0.66
CA ILE A 16 -20.91 5.31 -0.45
C ILE A 16 -19.38 5.36 -0.49
N VAL A 17 -18.70 5.24 0.65
CA VAL A 17 -17.23 5.35 0.76
C VAL A 17 -16.59 4.04 1.20
N LYS A 18 -17.34 2.94 1.12
CA LYS A 18 -16.88 1.60 1.54
C LYS A 18 -15.57 1.22 0.83
N ASP A 19 -15.39 1.57 -0.44
CA ASP A 19 -14.19 1.19 -1.18
C ASP A 19 -12.92 1.80 -0.59
N ILE A 20 -12.99 3.05 -0.11
CA ILE A 20 -11.86 3.74 0.52
C ILE A 20 -11.39 2.99 1.78
N SER A 21 -12.28 2.22 2.42
CA SER A 21 -11.89 1.38 3.56
C SER A 21 -10.78 0.37 3.20
N TYR A 22 -10.76 -0.15 1.96
CA TYR A 22 -9.73 -1.09 1.51
C TYR A 22 -8.33 -0.47 1.45
N LEU A 23 -8.23 0.84 1.18
CA LEU A 23 -6.95 1.57 1.26
C LEU A 23 -6.40 1.58 2.69
N PHE A 24 -7.27 1.86 3.67
CA PHE A 24 -6.89 1.95 5.08
C PHE A 24 -6.59 0.58 5.68
N TYR A 25 -7.45 -0.42 5.42
CA TYR A 25 -7.20 -1.79 5.84
C TYR A 25 -5.96 -2.38 5.17
N GLY A 26 -5.75 -2.13 3.88
CA GLY A 26 -4.53 -2.51 3.16
C GLY A 26 -3.28 -1.89 3.79
N THR A 27 -3.33 -0.63 4.23
CA THR A 27 -2.21 -0.01 4.95
C THR A 27 -1.93 -0.71 6.27
N VAL A 28 -2.96 -1.11 7.02
CA VAL A 28 -2.79 -1.84 8.29
C VAL A 28 -2.18 -3.22 8.08
N PHE A 29 -2.68 -3.99 7.10
CA PHE A 29 -2.10 -5.29 6.76
C PHE A 29 -0.65 -5.17 6.30
N GLY A 30 -0.35 -4.19 5.44
CA GLY A 30 1.01 -3.95 4.95
C GLY A 30 1.98 -3.56 6.06
N LEU A 31 1.57 -2.65 6.95
CA LEU A 31 2.36 -2.33 8.14
C LEU A 31 2.54 -3.55 9.03
N GLY A 32 1.49 -4.33 9.28
CA GLY A 32 1.55 -5.56 10.06
C GLY A 32 2.59 -6.54 9.51
N PHE A 33 2.61 -6.75 8.18
CA PHE A 33 3.61 -7.57 7.52
C PHE A 33 5.03 -7.02 7.67
N ILE A 34 5.25 -5.71 7.46
CA ILE A 34 6.58 -5.11 7.67
C ILE A 34 7.06 -5.26 9.12
N TYR A 35 6.18 -5.09 10.10
CA TYR A 35 6.53 -5.31 11.50
C TYR A 35 6.88 -6.78 11.80
N LEU A 36 6.23 -7.74 11.13
CA LEU A 36 6.58 -9.17 11.24
C LEU A 36 7.97 -9.48 10.66
N LEU A 37 8.42 -8.71 9.67
CA LEU A 37 9.76 -8.82 9.05
C LEU A 37 10.89 -8.21 9.90
N PHE A 38 10.55 -7.40 10.91
CA PHE A 38 11.50 -6.75 11.80
C PHE A 38 12.45 -7.70 12.56
N PRO A 39 11.99 -8.82 13.16
CA PRO A 39 12.87 -9.82 13.79
C PRO A 39 13.87 -10.46 12.80
N PHE A 40 13.58 -10.46 11.50
CA PHE A 40 14.49 -10.97 10.46
C PHE A 40 15.53 -9.93 10.00
N LYS A 41 15.62 -8.77 10.66
CA LYS A 41 16.52 -7.64 10.34
C LYS A 41 16.30 -7.06 8.93
N ILE A 42 15.13 -7.29 8.32
CA ILE A 42 14.76 -6.71 7.02
C ILE A 42 14.00 -5.41 7.29
N LYS A 43 14.64 -4.26 7.03
CA LYS A 43 14.01 -2.95 7.23
C LYS A 43 13.33 -2.50 5.94
N GLY A 44 12.15 -3.06 5.66
CA GLY A 44 11.33 -2.66 4.51
C GLY A 44 11.02 -1.15 4.53
N SER A 45 11.09 -0.50 3.38
CA SER A 45 10.82 0.94 3.30
C SER A 45 9.33 1.24 3.47
N LEU A 46 8.97 1.88 4.57
CA LEU A 46 7.60 2.32 4.85
C LEU A 46 7.06 3.30 3.79
N HIS A 47 7.95 4.11 3.20
CA HIS A 47 7.59 5.08 2.16
C HIS A 47 7.23 4.41 0.83
N LEU A 48 7.91 3.31 0.47
CA LEU A 48 7.53 2.54 -0.70
C LEU A 48 6.35 1.62 -0.43
N LEU A 49 6.17 1.17 0.83
CA LEU A 49 4.96 0.47 1.22
C LEU A 49 3.72 1.34 0.98
N SER A 50 3.70 2.58 1.43
CA SER A 50 2.54 3.46 1.20
C SER A 50 2.29 3.73 -0.29
N MET A 51 3.33 3.91 -1.10
CA MET A 51 3.19 4.01 -2.55
C MET A 51 2.65 2.72 -3.18
N GLY A 52 3.12 1.56 -2.73
CA GLY A 52 2.60 0.26 -3.18
C GLY A 52 1.13 0.07 -2.80
N VAL A 53 0.74 0.43 -1.58
CA VAL A 53 -0.66 0.38 -1.13
C VAL A 53 -1.55 1.28 -1.98
N ALA A 54 -1.09 2.48 -2.33
CA ALA A 54 -1.85 3.37 -3.23
C ALA A 54 -2.04 2.74 -4.61
N VAL A 55 -0.96 2.20 -5.22
CA VAL A 55 -1.04 1.50 -6.51
C VAL A 55 -1.99 0.30 -6.45
N GLY A 56 -1.87 -0.54 -5.41
CA GLY A 56 -2.72 -1.72 -5.21
C GLY A 56 -4.18 -1.35 -5.02
N TYR A 57 -4.46 -0.27 -4.28
CA TYR A 57 -5.80 0.24 -4.11
C TYR A 57 -6.41 0.73 -5.43
N PHE A 58 -5.70 1.54 -6.22
CA PHE A 58 -6.24 2.02 -7.49
C PHE A 58 -6.46 0.91 -8.52
N LEU A 59 -5.64 -0.14 -8.50
CA LEU A 59 -5.86 -1.35 -9.30
C LEU A 59 -7.17 -2.06 -8.89
N LEU A 60 -7.39 -2.27 -7.59
CA LEU A 60 -8.64 -2.83 -7.08
C LEU A 60 -9.85 -1.94 -7.36
N PHE A 61 -9.70 -0.64 -7.14
CA PHE A 61 -10.77 0.33 -7.33
C PHE A 61 -11.25 0.35 -8.78
N GLN A 62 -10.34 0.31 -9.76
CA GLN A 62 -10.69 0.14 -11.16
C GLN A 62 -11.55 -1.12 -11.40
N GLN A 63 -11.22 -2.23 -10.74
CA GLN A 63 -11.95 -3.49 -10.91
C GLN A 63 -13.32 -3.48 -10.22
N ILE A 64 -13.43 -2.89 -9.04
CA ILE A 64 -14.67 -2.83 -8.25
C ILE A 64 -15.67 -1.85 -8.89
N GLN A 65 -15.20 -0.67 -9.29
CA GLN A 65 -16.05 0.40 -9.83
C GLN A 65 -16.19 0.36 -11.37
N ALA A 66 -15.45 -0.53 -12.05
CA ALA A 66 -15.40 -0.62 -13.50
C ALA A 66 -15.06 0.72 -14.21
N VAL A 67 -14.25 1.58 -13.56
CA VAL A 67 -13.80 2.87 -14.08
C VAL A 67 -12.38 2.76 -14.61
N TYR A 68 -12.08 3.43 -15.72
CA TYR A 68 -10.71 3.49 -16.26
C TYR A 68 -9.83 4.46 -15.46
N VAL A 69 -8.97 3.93 -14.59
CA VAL A 69 -8.08 4.71 -13.71
C VAL A 69 -6.60 4.48 -14.02
N LEU A 70 -6.30 3.80 -15.13
CA LEU A 70 -4.95 3.43 -15.58
C LEU A 70 -3.94 4.59 -15.59
N PRO A 71 -4.29 5.82 -16.07
CA PRO A 71 -3.34 6.93 -16.09
C PRO A 71 -2.83 7.30 -14.70
N ILE A 72 -3.69 7.22 -13.69
CA ILE A 72 -3.34 7.50 -12.29
C ILE A 72 -2.39 6.41 -11.76
N ILE A 73 -2.67 5.14 -12.07
CA ILE A 73 -1.83 4.00 -11.69
C ILE A 73 -0.41 4.17 -12.25
N ILE A 74 -0.30 4.52 -13.54
CA ILE A 74 1.00 4.76 -14.20
C ILE A 74 1.74 5.91 -13.51
N ALA A 75 1.05 7.02 -13.21
CA ALA A 75 1.66 8.14 -12.51
C ALA A 75 2.19 7.74 -11.12
N PHE A 76 1.42 6.98 -10.35
CA PHE A 76 1.88 6.48 -9.04
C PHE A 76 3.05 5.50 -9.15
N ILE A 77 3.08 4.62 -10.16
CA ILE A 77 4.22 3.73 -10.40
C ILE A 77 5.47 4.55 -10.73
N PHE A 78 5.35 5.58 -11.56
CA PHE A 78 6.46 6.46 -11.90
C PHE A 78 6.98 7.21 -10.67
N LEU A 79 6.08 7.79 -9.86
CA LEU A 79 6.43 8.44 -8.60
C LEU A 79 7.06 7.47 -7.58
N ALA A 80 6.58 6.23 -7.52
CA ALA A 80 7.16 5.19 -6.69
C ALA A 80 8.59 4.85 -7.14
N GLY A 81 8.84 4.80 -8.45
CA GLY A 81 10.18 4.61 -9.02
C GLY A 81 11.15 5.77 -8.68
N LEU A 82 10.69 7.02 -8.78
CA LEU A 82 11.48 8.18 -8.36
C LEU A 82 11.80 8.15 -6.86
N LEU A 83 10.82 7.79 -6.03
CA LEU A 83 11.01 7.65 -4.59
C LEU A 83 11.97 6.49 -4.25
N ALA A 84 11.89 5.37 -4.97
CA ALA A 84 12.82 4.25 -4.85
C ALA A 84 14.25 4.71 -5.13
N SER A 85 14.44 5.45 -6.22
CA SER A 85 15.73 5.99 -6.63
C SER A 85 16.32 6.90 -5.55
N SER A 86 15.53 7.83 -4.98
CA SER A 86 16.05 8.72 -3.93
C SER A 86 16.45 7.98 -2.66
N ARG A 87 15.70 6.94 -2.27
CA ARG A 87 16.01 6.12 -1.09
C ARG A 87 17.27 5.26 -1.27
N LEU A 88 17.51 4.78 -2.48
CA LEU A 88 18.75 4.08 -2.83
C LEU A 88 19.94 5.04 -2.90
N HIS A 89 19.75 6.23 -3.48
CA HIS A 89 20.78 7.26 -3.60
C HIS A 89 21.26 7.75 -2.22
N LEU A 90 20.34 7.91 -1.27
CA LEU A 90 20.63 8.27 0.12
C LEU A 90 21.28 7.11 0.93
N LYS A 91 21.51 5.93 0.33
CA LYS A 91 22.06 4.72 0.97
C LYS A 91 21.32 4.28 2.26
N ALA A 92 20.09 4.76 2.46
CA ALA A 92 19.32 4.48 3.67
C ALA A 92 18.75 3.04 3.69
N HIS A 93 18.57 2.42 2.51
CA HIS A 93 18.04 1.08 2.35
C HIS A 93 18.77 0.31 1.25
N LYS A 94 18.76 -1.03 1.34
CA LYS A 94 19.20 -1.91 0.24
C LYS A 94 18.10 -2.05 -0.81
N VAL A 95 18.51 -2.32 -2.06
CA VAL A 95 17.59 -2.60 -3.19
C VAL A 95 16.50 -3.62 -2.82
N ARG A 96 16.87 -4.71 -2.14
CA ARG A 96 15.92 -5.75 -1.71
C ARG A 96 14.83 -5.23 -0.77
N GLU A 97 15.17 -4.33 0.14
CA GLU A 97 14.23 -3.79 1.15
C GLU A 97 13.23 -2.80 0.53
N VAL A 98 13.68 -2.07 -0.49
CA VAL A 98 12.87 -1.13 -1.26
C VAL A 98 11.81 -1.91 -2.06
N TYR A 99 12.21 -2.92 -2.82
CA TYR A 99 11.26 -3.78 -3.55
C TYR A 99 10.32 -4.55 -2.63
N LEU A 100 10.83 -5.13 -1.53
CA LEU A 100 9.98 -5.82 -0.55
C LEU A 100 8.91 -4.89 0.01
N GLY A 101 9.27 -3.67 0.42
CA GLY A 101 8.30 -2.68 0.91
C GLY A 101 7.20 -2.40 -0.11
N PHE A 102 7.58 -2.17 -1.37
CA PHE A 102 6.63 -1.89 -2.46
C PHE A 102 5.68 -3.06 -2.73
N PHE A 103 6.20 -4.28 -2.90
CA PHE A 103 5.38 -5.45 -3.22
C PHE A 103 4.45 -5.83 -2.06
N ILE A 104 4.93 -5.78 -0.81
CA ILE A 104 4.07 -5.97 0.36
C ILE A 104 2.94 -4.95 0.34
N GLY A 105 3.25 -3.68 0.08
CA GLY A 105 2.25 -2.62 -0.06
C GLY A 105 1.24 -2.91 -1.19
N LEU A 106 1.71 -3.31 -2.36
CA LEU A 106 0.90 -3.61 -3.54
C LEU A 106 -0.16 -4.68 -3.28
N PHE A 107 0.22 -5.78 -2.62
CA PHE A 107 -0.68 -6.90 -2.36
C PHE A 107 -1.57 -6.69 -1.15
N SER A 108 -1.23 -5.78 -0.24
CA SER A 108 -1.99 -5.62 1.01
C SER A 108 -3.45 -5.18 0.81
N PRO A 109 -3.79 -4.23 -0.10
CA PRO A 109 -5.18 -3.94 -0.46
C PRO A 109 -5.95 -5.15 -0.99
N PHE A 110 -5.30 -6.04 -1.76
CA PHE A 110 -5.96 -7.23 -2.31
C PHE A 110 -6.29 -8.21 -1.19
N ILE A 111 -5.36 -8.41 -0.26
CA ILE A 111 -5.61 -9.21 0.94
C ILE A 111 -6.77 -8.61 1.74
N ALA A 112 -6.81 -7.29 1.92
CA ALA A 112 -7.91 -6.63 2.59
C ALA A 112 -9.26 -6.88 1.89
N TYR A 113 -9.29 -6.82 0.55
CA TYR A 113 -10.50 -7.10 -0.23
C TYR A 113 -10.98 -8.56 -0.13
N TYR A 114 -10.08 -9.54 -0.08
CA TYR A 114 -10.47 -10.94 0.06
C TYR A 114 -10.90 -11.32 1.49
N VAL A 115 -10.40 -10.61 2.51
CA VAL A 115 -10.69 -10.91 3.92
C VAL A 115 -11.94 -10.19 4.43
N LEU A 116 -12.31 -9.03 3.85
CA LEU A 116 -13.43 -8.17 4.28
C LEU A 116 -14.58 -8.11 3.26
#